data_AF-A0A7C6RKK7-F1
#
_entry.id   AF-A0A7C6RKK7-F1
#
_cell.length_a   1.000
_cell.length_b   1.000
_cell.length_c   1.000
_cell.angle_alpha   90.00
_cell.angle_beta   90.00
_cell.angle_gamma   90.00
#
_symmetry.space_group_name_H-M   'P 1'
#
loop_
_entity.id
_entity.type
_entity.pdbx_description
1 polymer ?
#
loop_
_entity_poly.entity_id
_entity_poly.type
_entity_poly.pdbx_seq_one_letter_code
_entity_poly.pdbx_strand_id
1 'polypeptide(L)'
;MKRTRLKRRSGLGRTAEQLVRLASGLAESGSRVEDRFWEQQLATLIDQMLEENDEEVLNTALDHLYSADPRAYDELADNIESRAECAAGAFPEHDVVLIAAPVLAWSRYRIAATSIAPAVLANLRVHLQAHVLAKGAHLSVADFLFSPDQLPQGYCATAEFAKVICGAARDNLDLHIETEGMPETAQFLSDTRYLLAAVAVPRGTPLFRWQEPDSSRDAALEQWRAQGGACLTPLLPGCAVDLVLPESYFAASRAADKDSRPYSVRASVAYLGTTLETPAANLRAVIAPFWENNLEEYRIGFTVRGQD
;
A
#
# COMPACT_ATOMS: atom_id res chain seq x y z
N MET A 1 56.40 10.52 -6.70
CA MET A 1 55.16 10.51 -5.89
C MET A 1 53.97 10.30 -6.83
N LYS A 2 53.32 9.14 -6.79
CA LYS A 2 52.09 8.89 -7.55
C LYS A 2 50.98 9.77 -6.97
N ARG A 3 50.42 10.67 -7.79
CA ARG A 3 49.23 11.47 -7.46
C ARG A 3 48.09 10.53 -7.10
N THR A 4 47.66 10.56 -5.85
CA THR A 4 46.44 9.91 -5.37
C THR A 4 45.27 10.50 -6.17
N ARG A 5 44.62 9.68 -7.01
CA ARG A 5 43.37 10.09 -7.66
C ARG A 5 42.30 10.19 -6.58
N LEU A 6 41.86 11.41 -6.28
CA LEU A 6 40.63 11.61 -5.54
C LEU A 6 39.50 10.88 -6.28
N LYS A 7 38.83 9.97 -5.56
CA LYS A 7 37.60 9.32 -6.02
C LYS A 7 36.62 10.45 -6.35
N ARG A 8 36.27 10.65 -7.63
CA ARG A 8 35.12 11.48 -7.99
C ARG A 8 33.95 10.90 -7.20
N ARG A 9 33.34 11.67 -6.29
CA ARG A 9 31.94 11.42 -5.94
C ARG A 9 31.19 11.40 -7.27
N SER A 10 30.62 10.26 -7.66
CA SER A 10 29.71 10.23 -8.79
C SER A 10 28.61 11.24 -8.46
N GLY A 11 28.57 12.34 -9.22
CA GLY A 11 27.48 13.30 -9.10
C GLY A 11 26.16 12.63 -9.46
N LEU A 12 25.06 13.23 -9.03
CA LEU A 12 23.74 12.81 -9.47
C LEU A 12 23.68 12.82 -11.00
N GLY A 13 22.94 11.88 -11.58
CA GLY A 13 22.61 11.94 -13.00
C GLY A 13 21.78 13.19 -13.29
N ARG A 14 21.86 13.74 -14.51
CA ARG A 14 21.13 14.97 -14.88
C ARG A 14 19.64 14.90 -14.61
N THR A 15 19.03 13.74 -14.86
CA THR A 15 17.60 13.51 -14.62
C THR A 15 17.26 13.52 -13.13
N ALA A 16 18.07 12.84 -12.31
CA ALA A 16 17.94 12.88 -10.85
C ALA A 16 18.15 14.31 -10.29
N GLU A 17 19.13 15.06 -10.80
CA GLU A 17 19.32 16.48 -10.43
C GLU A 17 18.09 17.34 -10.78
N GLN A 18 17.44 17.05 -11.90
CA GLN A 18 16.24 17.76 -12.32
C GLN A 18 15.03 17.40 -11.44
N LEU A 19 14.85 16.13 -11.07
CA LEU A 19 13.82 15.70 -10.11
C LEU A 19 14.00 16.41 -8.77
N VAL A 20 15.23 16.39 -8.23
CA VAL A 20 15.62 17.09 -7.00
C VAL A 20 15.26 18.58 -7.08
N ARG A 21 15.64 19.25 -8.17
CA ARG A 21 15.34 20.67 -8.37
C ARG A 21 13.84 20.95 -8.38
N LEU A 22 13.06 20.15 -9.10
CA LEU A 22 11.61 20.36 -9.22
C LEU A 22 10.91 20.14 -7.87
N ALA A 23 11.29 19.09 -7.14
CA ALA A 23 10.76 18.80 -5.81
C ALA A 23 11.12 19.89 -4.78
N SER A 24 12.36 20.37 -4.78
CA SER A 24 12.75 21.51 -3.92
C SER A 24 11.99 22.79 -4.28
N GLY A 25 11.77 23.06 -5.58
CA GLY A 25 10.96 24.19 -6.02
C GLY A 25 9.51 24.10 -5.55
N LEU A 26 8.92 22.90 -5.57
CA LEU A 26 7.59 22.64 -5.02
C LEU A 26 7.55 22.85 -3.50
N ALA A 27 8.54 22.32 -2.76
CA ALA A 27 8.62 22.48 -1.31
C ALA A 27 8.80 23.94 -0.85
N GLU A 28 9.44 24.78 -1.67
CA GLU A 28 9.62 26.21 -1.42
C GLU A 28 8.46 27.09 -1.94
N SER A 29 7.48 26.49 -2.62
CA SER A 29 6.34 27.20 -3.21
C SER A 29 5.57 28.03 -2.17
N GLY A 30 5.27 29.28 -2.53
CA GLY A 30 4.54 30.22 -1.68
C GLY A 30 3.03 30.27 -1.93
N SER A 31 2.54 29.60 -2.98
CA SER A 31 1.14 29.72 -3.39
C SER A 31 0.63 28.49 -4.16
N ARG A 32 -0.68 28.26 -4.11
CA ARG A 32 -1.33 27.16 -4.88
C ARG A 32 -1.18 27.26 -6.39
N VAL A 33 -0.88 28.45 -6.91
CA VAL A 33 -0.64 28.65 -8.34
C VAL A 33 0.76 28.16 -8.71
N GLU A 34 1.73 28.40 -7.84
CA GLU A 34 3.09 27.88 -7.98
C GLU A 34 3.13 26.36 -7.76
N ASP A 35 2.40 25.83 -6.76
CA ASP A 35 2.30 24.38 -6.51
C ASP A 35 1.95 23.65 -7.81
N ARG A 36 0.86 24.07 -8.47
CA ARG A 36 0.39 23.46 -9.72
C ARG A 36 1.43 23.51 -10.85
N PHE A 37 2.23 24.57 -10.93
CA PHE A 37 3.25 24.71 -11.96
C PHE A 37 4.43 23.76 -11.73
N TRP A 38 4.85 23.61 -10.47
CA TRP A 38 5.92 22.68 -10.11
C TRP A 38 5.44 21.23 -10.20
N GLU A 39 4.27 20.92 -9.65
CA GLU A 39 3.60 19.61 -9.74
C GLU A 39 3.45 19.16 -11.19
N GLN A 40 3.00 20.04 -12.11
CA GLN A 40 2.82 19.65 -13.50
C GLN A 40 4.14 19.26 -14.18
N GLN A 41 5.23 19.99 -13.93
CA GLN A 41 6.55 19.66 -14.48
C GLN A 41 7.13 18.41 -13.83
N LEU A 42 6.97 18.27 -12.52
CA LEU A 42 7.43 17.11 -11.77
C LEU A 42 6.70 15.84 -12.23
N ALA A 43 5.37 15.90 -12.33
CA ALA A 43 4.54 14.82 -12.86
C ALA A 43 4.98 14.38 -14.26
N THR A 44 5.23 15.33 -15.16
CA THR A 44 5.68 15.02 -16.53
C THR A 44 7.01 14.25 -16.52
N LEU A 45 7.96 14.64 -15.67
CA LEU A 45 9.25 13.96 -15.57
C LEU A 45 9.13 12.58 -14.91
N ILE A 46 8.31 12.46 -13.87
CA ILE A 46 8.04 11.17 -13.21
C ILE A 46 7.37 10.19 -14.19
N ASP A 47 6.36 10.64 -14.94
CA ASP A 47 5.68 9.81 -15.94
C ASP A 47 6.68 9.23 -16.93
N GLN A 48 7.61 10.06 -17.42
CA GLN A 48 8.67 9.59 -18.32
C GLN A 48 9.53 8.49 -17.67
N MET A 49 9.93 8.64 -16.41
CA MET A 49 10.73 7.63 -15.71
C MET A 49 9.96 6.32 -15.49
N LEU A 50 8.67 6.41 -15.16
CA LEU A 50 7.81 5.23 -15.02
C LEU A 50 7.61 4.51 -16.36
N GLU A 51 7.41 5.25 -17.46
CA GLU A 51 7.28 4.69 -18.81
C GLU A 51 8.57 4.06 -19.34
N GLU A 52 9.72 4.64 -19.02
CA GLU A 52 11.05 4.13 -19.38
C GLU A 52 11.53 3.00 -18.45
N ASN A 53 10.75 2.68 -17.41
CA ASN A 53 11.09 1.72 -16.34
C ASN A 53 12.44 2.07 -15.65
N ASP A 54 12.72 3.36 -15.47
CA ASP A 54 13.95 3.89 -14.88
C ASP A 54 13.79 4.18 -13.38
N GLU A 55 13.50 3.13 -12.62
CA GLU A 55 13.24 3.24 -11.17
C GLU A 55 14.48 3.65 -10.37
N GLU A 56 15.69 3.31 -10.84
CA GLU A 56 16.94 3.67 -10.18
C GLU A 56 17.11 5.20 -10.10
N VAL A 57 16.69 5.93 -11.14
CA VAL A 57 16.76 7.41 -11.15
C VAL A 57 15.82 8.02 -10.10
N LEU A 58 14.61 7.48 -9.96
CA LEU A 58 13.64 7.92 -8.94
C LEU A 58 14.20 7.69 -7.53
N ASN A 59 14.70 6.48 -7.26
CA ASN A 59 15.28 6.13 -5.96
C ASN A 59 16.53 6.95 -5.65
N THR A 60 17.40 7.19 -6.64
CA THR A 60 18.60 8.03 -6.46
C THR A 60 18.24 9.47 -6.07
N ALA A 61 17.17 10.04 -6.64
CA ALA A 61 16.70 11.37 -6.29
C ALA A 61 16.11 11.40 -4.87
N LEU A 62 15.30 10.40 -4.50
CA LEU A 62 14.75 10.22 -3.15
C LEU A 62 15.86 10.09 -2.10
N ASP A 63 16.84 9.22 -2.32
CA ASP A 63 17.97 9.01 -1.40
C ASP A 63 18.77 10.29 -1.16
N HIS A 64 18.94 11.10 -2.20
CA HIS A 64 19.59 12.40 -2.08
C HIS A 64 18.79 13.36 -1.20
N LEU A 65 17.49 13.50 -1.47
CA LEU A 65 16.61 14.41 -0.75
C LEU A 65 16.41 13.97 0.70
N TYR A 66 16.33 12.68 0.98
CA TYR A 66 16.17 12.13 2.33
C TYR A 66 17.23 12.68 3.29
N SER A 67 18.47 12.84 2.80
CA SER A 67 19.58 13.38 3.60
C SER A 67 19.67 14.92 3.57
N ALA A 68 19.17 15.56 2.52
CA ALA A 68 19.45 16.97 2.24
C ALA A 68 18.27 17.91 2.57
N ASP A 69 17.04 17.50 2.26
CA ASP A 69 15.83 18.29 2.38
C ASP A 69 14.60 17.38 2.57
N PRO A 70 14.18 17.14 3.83
CA PRO A 70 13.04 16.29 4.13
C PRO A 70 11.72 16.77 3.51
N ARG A 71 11.53 18.08 3.33
CA ARG A 71 10.29 18.60 2.74
C ARG A 71 10.22 18.29 1.25
N ALA A 72 11.33 18.51 0.54
CA ALA A 72 11.40 18.13 -0.87
C ALA A 72 11.34 16.61 -1.07
N TYR A 73 11.87 15.83 -0.13
CA TYR A 73 11.70 14.37 -0.13
C TYR A 73 10.22 13.98 -0.10
N ASP A 74 9.46 14.54 0.85
CA ASP A 74 8.02 14.25 0.97
C ASP A 74 7.27 14.63 -0.31
N GLU A 75 7.53 15.83 -0.88
CA GLU A 75 6.92 16.26 -2.14
C GLU A 75 7.25 15.31 -3.31
N LEU A 76 8.51 14.85 -3.42
CA LEU A 76 8.90 13.91 -4.47
C LEU A 76 8.24 12.55 -4.27
N ALA A 77 8.25 12.02 -3.04
CA ALA A 77 7.69 10.72 -2.71
C ALA A 77 6.17 10.69 -2.98
N ASP A 78 5.44 11.69 -2.49
CA ASP A 78 3.99 11.80 -2.70
C ASP A 78 3.63 11.89 -4.19
N ASN A 79 4.40 12.67 -4.97
CA ASN A 79 4.18 12.74 -6.40
C ASN A 79 4.49 11.40 -7.09
N ILE A 80 5.61 10.74 -6.80
CA ILE A 80 5.94 9.44 -7.40
C ILE A 80 4.85 8.40 -7.11
N GLU A 81 4.46 8.26 -5.84
CA GLU A 81 3.41 7.34 -5.42
C GLU A 81 2.10 7.63 -6.14
N SER A 82 1.68 8.90 -6.18
CA SER A 82 0.45 9.32 -6.87
C SER A 82 0.48 9.00 -8.36
N ARG A 83 1.61 9.24 -9.05
CA ARG A 83 1.76 8.91 -10.47
C ARG A 83 1.73 7.39 -10.70
N ALA A 84 2.38 6.63 -9.82
CA ALA A 84 2.44 5.17 -9.92
C ALA A 84 1.08 4.50 -9.68
N GLU A 85 0.24 5.01 -8.78
CA GLU A 85 -1.05 4.36 -8.49
C GLU A 85 -2.23 4.88 -9.35
N CYS A 86 -2.09 5.99 -10.07
CA CYS A 86 -3.20 6.62 -10.81
C CYS A 86 -3.17 6.44 -12.34
N ALA A 87 -2.26 5.63 -12.90
CA ALA A 87 -2.12 5.43 -14.35
C ALA A 87 -2.17 6.74 -15.17
N ALA A 88 -1.56 7.78 -14.61
CA ALA A 88 -2.01 9.13 -14.89
C ALA A 88 -1.54 9.60 -16.28
N GLY A 89 -2.40 10.35 -16.96
CA GLY A 89 -2.22 10.72 -18.38
C GLY A 89 -2.73 9.67 -19.38
N ALA A 90 -2.94 8.41 -18.96
CA ALA A 90 -3.48 7.38 -19.85
C ALA A 90 -4.96 7.62 -20.21
N PHE A 91 -5.72 8.25 -19.30
CA PHE A 91 -7.19 8.35 -19.40
C PHE A 91 -7.67 9.80 -19.18
N PRO A 92 -7.75 10.64 -20.21
CA PRO A 92 -7.99 12.08 -20.04
C PRO A 92 -9.37 12.43 -19.43
N GLU A 93 -10.37 11.58 -19.68
CA GLU A 93 -11.77 11.80 -19.26
C GLU A 93 -12.10 11.25 -17.86
N HIS A 94 -11.20 10.45 -17.27
CA HIS A 94 -11.45 9.76 -16.01
C HIS A 94 -10.33 10.03 -15.01
N ASP A 95 -10.69 10.24 -13.75
CA ASP A 95 -9.75 10.05 -12.65
C ASP A 95 -9.79 8.57 -12.25
N VAL A 96 -8.61 7.94 -12.19
CA VAL A 96 -8.48 6.54 -11.84
C VAL A 96 -7.45 6.36 -10.74
N VAL A 97 -7.65 5.35 -9.90
CA VAL A 97 -6.71 5.02 -8.82
C VAL A 97 -6.72 3.53 -8.52
N LEU A 98 -5.52 2.96 -8.40
CA LEU A 98 -5.28 1.65 -7.82
C LEU A 98 -5.50 1.75 -6.31
N ILE A 99 -6.36 0.87 -5.81
CA ILE A 99 -6.65 0.74 -4.39
C ILE A 99 -6.23 -0.64 -3.88
N ALA A 100 -5.93 -0.71 -2.60
CA ALA A 100 -5.77 -1.98 -1.89
C ALA A 100 -6.77 -2.05 -0.73
N ALA A 101 -7.29 -3.25 -0.48
CA ALA A 101 -8.10 -3.60 0.68
C ALA A 101 -7.34 -4.63 1.52
N PRO A 102 -6.57 -4.19 2.54
CA PRO A 102 -5.78 -5.09 3.36
C PRO A 102 -6.63 -5.89 4.36
N VAL A 103 -6.24 -7.15 4.54
CA VAL A 103 -6.84 -8.11 5.47
C VAL A 103 -5.72 -8.63 6.36
N LEU A 104 -5.70 -8.17 7.61
CA LEU A 104 -4.81 -8.69 8.63
C LEU A 104 -5.31 -10.06 9.02
N ALA A 105 -4.47 -11.08 8.91
CA ALA A 105 -4.85 -12.46 9.18
C ALA A 105 -3.85 -13.10 10.13
N TRP A 106 -4.32 -13.94 11.04
CA TRP A 106 -3.44 -14.83 11.80
C TRP A 106 -4.02 -16.23 11.87
N SER A 107 -3.14 -17.22 11.82
CA SER A 107 -3.52 -18.64 11.83
C SER A 107 -2.41 -19.51 12.38
N ARG A 108 -2.79 -20.68 12.91
CA ARG A 108 -1.86 -21.78 13.20
C ARG A 108 -1.40 -22.51 11.94
N TYR A 109 -2.13 -22.32 10.84
CA TYR A 109 -1.87 -22.92 9.54
C TYR A 109 -1.34 -21.86 8.57
N ARG A 110 -1.06 -22.27 7.34
CA ARG A 110 -0.67 -21.34 6.27
C ARG A 110 -1.83 -20.39 5.97
N ILE A 111 -1.54 -19.09 5.96
CA ILE A 111 -2.46 -18.04 5.50
C ILE A 111 -2.40 -18.03 3.97
N ALA A 112 -3.49 -18.41 3.31
CA ALA A 112 -3.51 -18.59 1.86
C ALA A 112 -3.41 -17.26 1.10
N ALA A 113 -2.67 -17.27 0.00
CA ALA A 113 -2.90 -16.38 -1.15
C ALA A 113 -3.57 -17.23 -2.24
N THR A 114 -4.66 -16.75 -2.82
CA THR A 114 -5.55 -17.63 -3.59
C THR A 114 -6.42 -16.88 -4.59
N SER A 115 -6.78 -17.55 -5.69
CA SER A 115 -7.77 -17.05 -6.63
C SER A 115 -9.15 -16.95 -5.99
N ILE A 116 -9.88 -15.91 -6.34
CA ILE A 116 -11.19 -15.58 -5.78
C ILE A 116 -12.26 -16.14 -6.72
N ALA A 117 -13.13 -16.98 -6.19
CA ALA A 117 -14.23 -17.53 -6.97
C ALA A 117 -15.16 -16.40 -7.48
N PRO A 118 -15.72 -16.49 -8.71
CA PRO A 118 -16.52 -15.42 -9.31
C PRO A 118 -17.69 -14.93 -8.44
N ALA A 119 -18.34 -15.83 -7.70
CA ALA A 119 -19.43 -15.47 -6.80
C ALA A 119 -18.96 -14.63 -5.59
N VAL A 120 -17.76 -14.92 -5.07
CA VAL A 120 -17.16 -14.13 -3.99
C VAL A 120 -16.71 -12.78 -4.53
N LEU A 121 -16.09 -12.74 -5.71
CA LEU A 121 -15.66 -11.52 -6.38
C LEU A 121 -16.85 -10.57 -6.62
N ALA A 122 -17.98 -11.09 -7.11
CA ALA A 122 -19.19 -10.31 -7.31
C ALA A 122 -19.73 -9.70 -6.00
N ASN A 123 -19.69 -10.43 -4.89
CA ASN A 123 -20.10 -9.90 -3.59
C ASN A 123 -19.12 -8.84 -3.05
N LEU A 124 -17.80 -9.03 -3.25
CA LEU A 124 -16.79 -8.03 -2.89
C LEU A 124 -17.03 -6.72 -3.64
N ARG A 125 -17.34 -6.78 -4.95
CA ARG A 125 -17.71 -5.61 -5.75
C ARG A 125 -18.88 -4.85 -5.15
N VAL A 126 -19.95 -5.56 -4.78
CA VAL A 126 -21.13 -4.96 -4.16
C VAL A 126 -20.77 -4.19 -2.90
N HIS A 127 -19.96 -4.77 -2.00
CA HIS A 127 -19.61 -4.12 -0.74
C HIS A 127 -18.61 -2.98 -0.90
N LEU A 128 -17.66 -3.07 -1.83
CA LEU A 128 -16.78 -1.95 -2.18
C LEU A 128 -17.62 -0.77 -2.71
N GLN A 129 -18.51 -1.03 -3.67
CA GLN A 129 -19.37 0.01 -4.26
C GLN A 129 -20.38 0.61 -3.26
N ALA A 130 -20.88 -0.19 -2.32
CA ALA A 130 -21.84 0.27 -1.33
C ALA A 130 -21.20 1.13 -0.22
N HIS A 131 -20.00 0.78 0.22
CA HIS A 131 -19.45 1.28 1.49
C HIS A 131 -18.17 2.09 1.35
N VAL A 132 -17.37 1.82 0.31
CA VAL A 132 -16.03 2.41 0.14
C VAL A 132 -16.00 3.42 -0.99
N LEU A 133 -16.64 3.11 -2.11
CA LEU A 133 -16.58 3.92 -3.33
C LEU A 133 -17.70 4.95 -3.40
N ALA A 134 -17.43 6.03 -4.13
CA ALA A 134 -18.45 7.01 -4.45
C ALA A 134 -19.54 6.42 -5.35
N LYS A 135 -20.73 7.04 -5.32
CA LYS A 135 -21.86 6.58 -6.11
C LYS A 135 -21.56 6.71 -7.60
N GLY A 136 -21.73 5.62 -8.33
CA GLY A 136 -21.52 5.58 -9.78
C GLY A 136 -20.06 5.38 -10.20
N ALA A 137 -19.15 5.19 -9.24
CA ALA A 137 -17.77 4.81 -9.56
C ALA A 137 -17.72 3.45 -10.25
N HIS A 138 -16.99 3.39 -11.37
CA HIS A 138 -16.68 2.13 -12.01
C HIS A 138 -15.57 1.43 -11.24
N LEU A 139 -15.60 0.10 -11.26
CA LEU A 139 -14.73 -0.74 -10.43
C LEU A 139 -14.15 -1.87 -11.27
N SER A 140 -12.87 -2.13 -11.07
CA SER A 140 -12.21 -3.40 -11.41
C SER A 140 -11.68 -4.03 -10.14
N VAL A 141 -11.90 -5.33 -9.95
CA VAL A 141 -11.29 -6.10 -8.86
C VAL A 141 -10.41 -7.17 -9.46
N ALA A 142 -9.20 -7.32 -8.95
CA ALA A 142 -8.34 -8.44 -9.29
C ALA A 142 -8.93 -9.72 -8.68
N ASP A 143 -9.05 -10.79 -9.46
CA ASP A 143 -9.63 -12.06 -9.02
C ASP A 143 -8.66 -12.93 -8.19
N PHE A 144 -7.78 -12.28 -7.44
CA PHE A 144 -6.76 -12.93 -6.61
C PHE A 144 -6.55 -12.17 -5.30
N LEU A 145 -6.36 -12.94 -4.22
CA LEU A 145 -6.03 -12.45 -2.90
C LEU A 145 -4.51 -12.59 -2.68
N PHE A 146 -3.80 -11.47 -2.74
CA PHE A 146 -2.33 -11.41 -2.77
C PHE A 146 -1.72 -11.53 -1.39
N SER A 147 -0.54 -12.16 -1.30
CA SER A 147 0.40 -11.94 -0.19
C SER A 147 1.33 -10.75 -0.48
N PRO A 148 2.07 -10.23 0.52
CA PRO A 148 3.01 -9.13 0.29
C PRO A 148 4.07 -9.46 -0.77
N ASP A 149 4.51 -10.73 -0.80
CA ASP A 149 5.52 -11.22 -1.75
C ASP A 149 5.05 -11.17 -3.21
N GLN A 150 3.74 -11.11 -3.44
CA GLN A 150 3.09 -11.18 -4.76
C GLN A 150 2.54 -9.83 -5.25
N LEU A 151 2.69 -8.77 -4.44
CA LEU A 151 2.33 -7.42 -4.84
C LEU A 151 3.31 -6.86 -5.88
N PRO A 152 2.89 -5.90 -6.71
CA PRO A 152 3.83 -5.17 -7.56
C PRO A 152 4.90 -4.50 -6.70
N GLN A 153 6.17 -4.78 -7.01
CA GLN A 153 7.32 -4.29 -6.26
C GLN A 153 7.87 -3.01 -6.89
N GLY A 154 8.02 -1.97 -6.10
CA GLY A 154 8.53 -0.68 -6.59
C GLY A 154 7.50 0.14 -7.36
N TYR A 155 7.93 1.31 -7.83
CA TYR A 155 7.06 2.29 -8.48
C TYR A 155 6.70 1.90 -9.90
N CYS A 156 7.66 1.39 -10.68
CA CYS A 156 7.43 1.04 -12.08
C CYS A 156 6.49 -0.15 -12.23
N ALA A 157 6.71 -1.24 -11.47
CA ALA A 157 5.79 -2.38 -11.50
C ALA A 157 4.38 -2.00 -11.00
N THR A 158 4.30 -1.11 -10.02
CA THR A 158 3.01 -0.57 -9.55
C THR A 158 2.31 0.23 -10.65
N ALA A 159 3.04 1.08 -11.37
CA ALA A 159 2.53 1.87 -12.49
C ALA A 159 2.04 1.00 -13.65
N GLU A 160 2.79 -0.04 -14.01
CA GLU A 160 2.38 -1.01 -15.03
C GLU A 160 1.11 -1.75 -14.63
N PHE A 161 1.05 -2.26 -13.39
CA PHE A 161 -0.14 -2.93 -12.87
C PHE A 161 -1.34 -1.97 -12.82
N ALA A 162 -1.16 -0.76 -12.28
CA ALA A 162 -2.17 0.28 -12.19
C ALA A 162 -2.74 0.62 -13.58
N LYS A 163 -1.91 0.75 -14.61
CA LYS A 163 -2.34 1.03 -15.98
C LYS A 163 -3.30 -0.02 -16.52
N VAL A 164 -3.03 -1.30 -16.26
CA VAL A 164 -3.88 -2.42 -16.69
C VAL A 164 -5.20 -2.44 -15.93
N ILE A 165 -5.15 -2.48 -14.59
CA ILE A 165 -6.36 -2.63 -13.78
C ILE A 165 -7.25 -1.39 -13.81
N CYS A 166 -6.67 -0.19 -13.90
CA CYS A 166 -7.44 1.04 -14.09
C CYS A 166 -8.09 1.11 -15.48
N GLY A 167 -7.43 0.56 -16.51
CA GLY A 167 -8.04 0.38 -17.82
C GLY A 167 -9.31 -0.49 -17.74
N ALA A 168 -9.21 -1.64 -17.06
CA ALA A 168 -10.35 -2.51 -16.80
C ALA A 168 -11.44 -1.81 -15.96
N ALA A 169 -11.04 -0.99 -14.97
CA ALA A 169 -11.99 -0.25 -14.13
C ALA A 169 -12.83 0.73 -14.96
N ARG A 170 -12.26 1.40 -15.97
CA ARG A 170 -13.02 2.29 -16.86
C ARG A 170 -14.13 1.56 -17.60
N ASP A 171 -13.85 0.35 -18.07
CA ASP A 171 -14.83 -0.51 -18.74
C ASP A 171 -15.72 -1.28 -17.75
N ASN A 172 -15.51 -1.06 -16.44
CA ASN A 172 -16.20 -1.72 -15.33
C ASN A 172 -16.08 -3.25 -15.37
N LEU A 173 -14.90 -3.73 -15.77
CA LEU A 173 -14.54 -5.14 -15.88
C LEU A 173 -13.57 -5.53 -14.76
N ASP A 174 -13.66 -6.77 -14.30
CA ASP A 174 -12.68 -7.36 -13.37
C ASP A 174 -11.41 -7.80 -14.11
N LEU A 175 -10.30 -7.85 -13.38
CA LEU A 175 -9.00 -8.27 -13.90
C LEU A 175 -8.69 -9.70 -13.48
N HIS A 176 -8.46 -10.58 -14.45
CA HIS A 176 -7.91 -11.91 -14.19
C HIS A 176 -6.42 -11.81 -13.90
N ILE A 177 -5.98 -12.50 -12.85
CA ILE A 177 -4.57 -12.55 -12.45
C ILE A 177 -3.99 -13.92 -12.80
N GLU A 178 -2.99 -13.90 -13.67
CA GLU A 178 -2.18 -15.06 -13.99
C GLU A 178 -1.31 -15.45 -12.79
N THR A 179 -1.54 -16.65 -12.25
CA THR A 179 -0.85 -17.11 -11.03
C THR A 179 0.40 -17.95 -11.34
N GLU A 180 0.64 -18.30 -12.60
CA GLU A 180 1.80 -19.10 -12.99
C GLU A 180 3.09 -18.32 -12.75
N GLY A 181 4.04 -18.94 -12.04
CA GLY A 181 5.33 -18.31 -11.73
C GLY A 181 5.29 -17.28 -10.59
N MET A 182 4.16 -17.11 -9.90
CA MET A 182 4.10 -16.24 -8.73
C MET A 182 5.08 -16.69 -7.63
N PRO A 183 5.71 -15.74 -6.90
CA PRO A 183 6.56 -16.06 -5.76
C PRO A 183 5.83 -16.91 -4.71
N GLU A 184 6.58 -17.82 -4.08
CA GLU A 184 6.09 -18.52 -2.91
C GLU A 184 5.87 -17.53 -1.76
N THR A 185 4.75 -17.70 -1.06
CA THR A 185 4.41 -16.85 0.08
C THR A 185 5.12 -17.33 1.34
N ALA A 186 5.78 -16.41 2.04
CA ALA A 186 6.39 -16.71 3.33
C ALA A 186 5.33 -17.12 4.37
N GLN A 187 5.68 -18.05 5.26
CA GLN A 187 4.77 -18.53 6.30
C GLN A 187 5.03 -17.82 7.62
N PHE A 188 4.17 -16.86 7.95
CA PHE A 188 4.14 -16.19 9.24
C PHE A 188 2.91 -16.58 10.07
N LEU A 189 3.03 -16.42 11.39
CA LEU A 189 1.89 -16.60 12.32
C LEU A 189 0.77 -15.59 12.03
N SER A 190 1.18 -14.34 11.79
CA SER A 190 0.34 -13.20 11.49
C SER A 190 0.92 -12.53 10.26
N ASP A 191 0.07 -12.30 9.26
CA ASP A 191 0.47 -11.73 7.98
C ASP A 191 -0.70 -10.94 7.37
N THR A 192 -0.44 -10.17 6.31
CA THR A 192 -1.45 -9.39 5.61
C THR A 192 -1.76 -10.00 4.26
N ARG A 193 -3.03 -10.02 3.88
CA ARG A 193 -3.48 -10.33 2.52
C ARG A 193 -4.09 -9.09 1.90
N TYR A 194 -3.94 -8.94 0.59
CA TYR A 194 -4.37 -7.76 -0.12
C TYR A 194 -5.34 -8.15 -1.23
N LEU A 195 -6.51 -7.53 -1.23
CA LEU A 195 -7.36 -7.48 -2.42
C LEU A 195 -7.01 -6.20 -3.17
N LEU A 196 -6.53 -6.34 -4.41
CA LEU A 196 -6.25 -5.20 -5.27
C LEU A 196 -7.46 -4.89 -6.17
N ALA A 197 -7.76 -3.62 -6.33
CA ALA A 197 -8.84 -3.14 -7.17
C ALA A 197 -8.46 -1.78 -7.77
N ALA A 198 -9.21 -1.32 -8.76
CA ALA A 198 -9.11 0.05 -9.22
C ALA A 198 -10.47 0.69 -9.38
N VAL A 199 -10.48 2.00 -9.19
CA VAL A 199 -11.67 2.84 -9.25
C VAL A 199 -11.49 3.79 -10.41
N ALA A 200 -12.55 3.99 -11.18
CA ALA A 200 -12.60 4.99 -12.24
C ALA A 200 -13.87 5.83 -12.13
N VAL A 201 -13.71 7.15 -12.21
CA VAL A 201 -14.81 8.12 -12.13
C VAL A 201 -14.65 9.19 -13.20
N PRO A 202 -15.71 9.88 -13.63
CA PRO A 202 -15.57 11.07 -14.46
C PRO A 202 -14.65 12.07 -13.79
N ARG A 203 -13.77 12.71 -14.57
CA ARG A 203 -12.77 13.62 -14.05
C ARG A 203 -13.36 14.72 -13.15
N GLY A 204 -12.74 14.94 -11.99
CA GLY A 204 -13.14 15.93 -11.00
C GLY A 204 -14.32 15.52 -10.11
N THR A 205 -14.73 14.25 -10.13
CA THR A 205 -15.80 13.73 -9.29
C THR A 205 -15.27 12.86 -8.14
N PRO A 206 -16.04 12.65 -7.06
CA PRO A 206 -15.62 11.82 -5.94
C PRO A 206 -15.26 10.38 -6.36
N LEU A 207 -14.13 9.87 -5.86
CA LEU A 207 -13.68 8.47 -5.98
C LEU A 207 -14.23 7.61 -4.83
N PHE A 208 -14.21 8.17 -3.62
CA PHE A 208 -14.53 7.45 -2.38
C PHE A 208 -15.80 7.96 -1.72
N ARG A 209 -16.44 7.08 -0.95
CA ARG A 209 -17.70 7.36 -0.26
C ARG A 209 -17.60 8.56 0.67
N TRP A 210 -16.49 8.68 1.41
CA TRP A 210 -16.24 9.78 2.36
C TRP A 210 -15.92 11.13 1.71
N GLN A 211 -15.85 11.20 0.38
CA GLN A 211 -15.75 12.47 -0.34
C GLN A 211 -17.15 13.03 -0.67
N GLU A 212 -18.23 12.26 -0.42
CA GLU A 212 -19.61 12.71 -0.51
C GLU A 212 -20.10 13.29 0.85
N PRO A 213 -21.05 14.25 0.86
CA PRO A 213 -21.42 15.00 2.08
C PRO A 213 -21.95 14.17 3.26
N ASP A 214 -22.55 13.00 3.01
CA ASP A 214 -23.28 12.21 4.01
C ASP A 214 -22.49 10.98 4.52
N SER A 215 -21.17 10.97 4.39
CA SER A 215 -20.34 9.82 4.77
C SER A 215 -19.03 10.23 5.43
N SER A 216 -18.42 9.30 6.15
CA SER A 216 -17.09 9.45 6.76
C SER A 216 -16.24 8.21 6.52
N ARG A 217 -14.93 8.34 6.75
CA ARG A 217 -13.99 7.20 6.70
C ARG A 217 -14.32 6.14 7.76
N ASP A 218 -14.70 6.57 8.97
CA ASP A 218 -15.05 5.66 10.06
C ASP A 218 -16.29 4.83 9.73
N ALA A 219 -17.33 5.47 9.17
CA ALA A 219 -18.54 4.77 8.75
C ALA A 219 -18.26 3.77 7.61
N ALA A 220 -17.43 4.16 6.64
CA ALA A 220 -16.99 3.28 5.56
C ALA A 220 -16.23 2.06 6.10
N LEU A 221 -15.31 2.26 7.05
CA LEU A 221 -14.54 1.18 7.68
C LEU A 221 -15.44 0.23 8.47
N GLU A 222 -16.38 0.76 9.26
CA GLU A 222 -17.32 -0.04 10.03
C GLU A 222 -18.16 -0.95 9.13
N GLN A 223 -18.74 -0.39 8.05
CA GLN A 223 -19.54 -1.16 7.10
C GLN A 223 -18.70 -2.15 6.28
N TRP A 224 -17.48 -1.76 5.90
CA TRP A 224 -16.54 -2.66 5.23
C TRP A 224 -16.19 -3.87 6.10
N ARG A 225 -15.90 -3.66 7.39
CA ARG A 225 -15.66 -4.75 8.35
C ARG A 225 -16.87 -5.64 8.52
N ALA A 226 -18.06 -5.04 8.68
CA ALA A 226 -19.28 -5.79 8.95
C ALA A 226 -19.74 -6.62 7.75
N GLN A 227 -19.66 -6.08 6.52
CA GLN A 227 -20.26 -6.70 5.34
C GLN A 227 -19.22 -7.21 4.34
N GLY A 228 -18.19 -6.42 4.04
CA GLY A 228 -17.07 -6.84 3.19
C GLY A 228 -16.25 -7.97 3.82
N GLY A 229 -15.99 -7.90 5.13
CA GLY A 229 -15.28 -8.94 5.88
C GLY A 229 -15.95 -10.32 5.83
N ALA A 230 -17.28 -10.36 5.78
CA ALA A 230 -18.02 -11.61 5.64
C ALA A 230 -17.74 -12.31 4.31
N CYS A 231 -17.42 -11.56 3.24
CA CYS A 231 -17.07 -12.11 1.93
C CYS A 231 -15.64 -12.65 1.86
N LEU A 232 -14.73 -12.10 2.67
CA LEU A 232 -13.31 -12.51 2.70
C LEU A 232 -13.06 -13.71 3.61
N THR A 233 -13.89 -13.90 4.65
CA THR A 233 -13.74 -14.99 5.62
C THR A 233 -13.64 -16.39 4.97
N PRO A 234 -14.48 -16.76 3.97
CA PRO A 234 -14.37 -18.06 3.30
C PRO A 234 -13.06 -18.29 2.55
N LEU A 235 -12.34 -17.23 2.16
CA LEU A 235 -11.04 -17.32 1.47
C LEU A 235 -9.88 -17.63 2.42
N LEU A 236 -10.08 -17.45 3.73
CA LEU A 236 -9.05 -17.56 4.76
C LEU A 236 -9.47 -18.57 5.84
N PRO A 237 -9.68 -19.84 5.48
CA PRO A 237 -10.16 -20.85 6.42
C PRO A 237 -9.19 -21.04 7.59
N GLY A 238 -9.74 -21.05 8.80
CA GLY A 238 -8.95 -21.20 10.03
C GLY A 238 -8.11 -19.98 10.39
N CYS A 239 -8.27 -18.85 9.69
CA CYS A 239 -7.69 -17.58 10.08
C CYS A 239 -8.69 -16.79 10.94
N ALA A 240 -8.20 -16.12 11.97
CA ALA A 240 -8.87 -14.93 12.46
C ALA A 240 -8.42 -13.76 11.58
N VAL A 241 -9.33 -12.82 11.33
CA VAL A 241 -9.09 -11.68 10.44
C VAL A 241 -9.55 -10.38 11.05
N ASP A 242 -8.88 -9.29 10.68
CA ASP A 242 -9.29 -7.91 10.90
C ASP A 242 -9.06 -7.14 9.59
N LEU A 243 -9.95 -6.21 9.26
CA LEU A 243 -9.89 -5.49 7.99
C LEU A 243 -9.44 -4.06 8.20
N VAL A 244 -8.60 -3.60 7.28
CA VAL A 244 -8.18 -2.20 7.17
C VAL A 244 -9.07 -1.52 6.12
N LEU A 245 -9.27 -0.20 6.24
CA LEU A 245 -10.05 0.56 5.28
C LEU A 245 -9.39 0.45 3.89
N PRO A 246 -10.14 0.13 2.83
CA PRO A 246 -9.58 0.18 1.49
C PRO A 246 -9.32 1.63 1.09
N GLU A 247 -8.11 1.89 0.60
CA GLU A 247 -7.63 3.21 0.20
C GLU A 247 -6.74 3.08 -1.03
N SER A 248 -6.20 4.21 -1.52
CA SER A 248 -5.17 4.17 -2.56
C SER A 248 -4.00 3.28 -2.12
N TYR A 249 -3.38 2.60 -3.08
CA TYR A 249 -2.46 1.49 -2.86
C TYR A 249 -1.39 1.79 -1.80
N PHE A 250 -0.68 2.91 -1.91
CA PHE A 250 0.38 3.25 -0.97
C PHE A 250 -0.15 3.65 0.42
N ALA A 251 -1.26 4.39 0.46
CA ALA A 251 -1.93 4.76 1.71
C ALA A 251 -2.46 3.53 2.48
N ALA A 252 -3.12 2.61 1.77
CA ALA A 252 -3.61 1.35 2.32
C ALA A 252 -2.46 0.47 2.83
N SER A 253 -1.34 0.43 2.11
CA SER A 253 -0.14 -0.31 2.52
C SER A 253 0.46 0.24 3.81
N ARG A 254 0.59 1.58 3.92
CA ARG A 254 1.03 2.24 5.16
C ARG A 254 0.06 1.99 6.33
N ALA A 255 -1.24 2.03 6.07
CA ALA A 255 -2.26 1.74 7.08
C ALA A 255 -2.18 0.28 7.56
N ALA A 256 -2.00 -0.67 6.63
CA ALA A 256 -1.84 -2.08 6.95
C ALA A 256 -0.57 -2.35 7.77
N ASP A 257 0.57 -1.78 7.38
CA ASP A 257 1.81 -1.86 8.16
C ASP A 257 1.59 -1.36 9.60
N LYS A 258 0.97 -0.19 9.75
CA LYS A 258 0.65 0.38 11.07
C LYS A 258 -0.25 -0.53 11.91
N ASP A 259 -1.35 -1.02 11.33
CA ASP A 259 -2.35 -1.80 12.06
C ASP A 259 -1.91 -3.26 12.29
N SER A 260 -1.00 -3.77 11.47
CA SER A 260 -0.40 -5.11 11.63
C SER A 260 0.43 -5.23 12.90
N ARG A 261 1.06 -4.14 13.36
CA ARG A 261 1.90 -4.12 14.57
C ARG A 261 1.13 -4.55 15.83
N PRO A 262 0.04 -3.88 16.25
CA PRO A 262 -0.74 -4.34 17.40
C PRO A 262 -1.50 -5.63 17.11
N TYR A 263 -1.84 -5.92 15.85
CA TYR A 263 -2.50 -7.16 15.46
C TYR A 263 -1.62 -8.39 15.67
N SER A 264 -0.34 -8.32 15.27
CA SER A 264 0.62 -9.41 15.43
C SER A 264 0.86 -9.76 16.90
N VAL A 265 0.91 -8.77 17.80
CA VAL A 265 1.01 -8.99 19.24
C VAL A 265 -0.22 -9.75 19.77
N ARG A 266 -1.44 -9.37 19.35
CA ARG A 266 -2.67 -10.10 19.71
C ARG A 266 -2.67 -11.53 19.17
N ALA A 267 -2.21 -11.71 17.93
CA ALA A 267 -2.06 -13.02 17.32
C ALA A 267 -1.07 -13.89 18.10
N SER A 268 0.08 -13.35 18.51
CA SER A 268 1.06 -14.07 19.36
C SER A 268 0.46 -14.49 20.69
N VAL A 269 -0.29 -13.62 21.37
CA VAL A 269 -0.99 -13.95 22.62
C VAL A 269 -2.00 -15.07 22.42
N ALA A 270 -2.81 -15.00 21.37
CA ALA A 270 -3.82 -16.02 21.06
C ALA A 270 -3.17 -17.38 20.69
N TYR A 271 -2.09 -17.34 19.90
CA TYR A 271 -1.29 -18.51 19.58
C TYR A 271 -0.70 -19.14 20.84
N LEU A 272 -0.01 -18.37 21.67
CA LEU A 272 0.60 -18.87 22.90
C LEU A 272 -0.45 -19.39 23.87
N GLY A 273 -1.58 -18.70 24.01
CA GLY A 273 -2.61 -19.13 24.95
C GLY A 273 -3.22 -20.47 24.57
N THR A 274 -3.30 -20.76 23.27
CA THR A 274 -3.76 -22.06 22.77
C THR A 274 -2.65 -23.12 22.75
N THR A 275 -1.38 -22.73 22.59
CA THR A 275 -0.23 -23.67 22.50
C THR A 275 0.27 -24.09 23.89
N LEU A 276 0.19 -23.18 24.86
CA LEU A 276 0.59 -23.39 26.26
C LEU A 276 -0.60 -23.68 27.18
N GLU A 277 -1.81 -23.79 26.63
CA GLU A 277 -3.07 -23.94 27.39
C GLU A 277 -3.21 -22.92 28.54
N THR A 278 -2.74 -21.70 28.30
CA THR A 278 -2.58 -20.66 29.32
C THR A 278 -3.42 -19.44 28.94
N PRO A 279 -4.33 -18.95 29.79
CA PRO A 279 -5.10 -17.76 29.47
C PRO A 279 -4.18 -16.54 29.33
N ALA A 280 -4.55 -15.57 28.49
CA ALA A 280 -3.76 -14.36 28.24
C ALA A 280 -3.35 -13.62 29.53
N ALA A 281 -4.22 -13.62 30.55
CA ALA A 281 -3.95 -13.02 31.86
C ALA A 281 -2.75 -13.63 32.62
N ASN A 282 -2.38 -14.88 32.28
CA ASN A 282 -1.25 -15.60 32.85
C ASN A 282 0.00 -15.54 31.97
N LEU A 283 -0.06 -14.85 30.82
CA LEU A 283 1.11 -14.49 30.04
C LEU A 283 1.67 -13.15 30.54
N ARG A 284 2.98 -13.01 30.48
CA ARG A 284 3.71 -11.77 30.75
C ARG A 284 4.50 -11.39 29.51
N ALA A 285 4.25 -10.19 29.00
CA ALA A 285 5.09 -9.59 27.96
C ALA A 285 6.34 -8.98 28.60
N VAL A 286 7.49 -9.24 28.00
CA VAL A 286 8.77 -8.59 28.29
C VAL A 286 9.09 -7.72 27.08
N ILE A 287 9.12 -6.41 27.27
CA ILE A 287 9.30 -5.43 26.20
C ILE A 287 10.66 -4.78 26.39
N ALA A 288 11.52 -4.86 25.38
CA ALA A 288 12.84 -4.27 25.38
C ALA A 288 13.03 -3.38 24.14
N PRO A 289 13.47 -2.12 24.30
CA PRO A 289 13.84 -1.30 23.16
C PRO A 289 15.17 -1.78 22.58
N PHE A 290 15.26 -1.82 21.25
CA PHE A 290 16.47 -2.12 20.50
C PHE A 290 16.94 -0.85 19.79
N TRP A 291 18.19 -0.48 20.04
CA TRP A 291 18.80 0.77 19.57
C TRP A 291 19.98 0.47 18.65
N GLU A 292 20.10 1.23 17.57
CA GLU A 292 21.35 1.38 16.83
C GLU A 292 21.89 2.80 17.03
N ASN A 293 21.53 3.74 16.15
CA ASN A 293 21.79 5.17 16.35
C ASN A 293 20.57 5.90 16.91
N ASN A 294 19.37 5.41 16.59
CA ASN A 294 18.09 5.83 17.15
C ASN A 294 17.35 4.58 17.70
N LEU A 295 16.16 4.79 18.26
CA LEU A 295 15.29 3.67 18.62
C LEU A 295 14.77 3.05 17.33
N GLU A 296 15.21 1.83 17.04
CA GLU A 296 14.86 1.13 15.79
C GLU A 296 13.58 0.29 15.96
N GLU A 297 13.51 -0.50 17.02
CA GLU A 297 12.37 -1.39 17.26
C GLU A 297 12.15 -1.70 18.74
N TYR A 298 10.96 -2.21 19.07
CA TYR A 298 10.69 -2.86 20.35
C TYR A 298 10.62 -4.38 20.14
N ARG A 299 11.43 -5.12 20.89
CA ARG A 299 11.35 -6.58 20.93
C ARG A 299 10.44 -7.02 22.05
N ILE A 300 9.46 -7.85 21.72
CA ILE A 300 8.45 -8.34 22.66
C ILE A 300 8.61 -9.85 22.80
N GLY A 301 9.08 -10.29 23.97
CA GLY A 301 9.06 -11.69 24.38
C GLY A 301 7.85 -11.98 25.26
N PHE A 302 7.43 -13.25 25.31
CA PHE A 302 6.37 -13.71 26.20
C PHE A 302 6.88 -14.83 27.10
N THR A 303 6.49 -14.79 28.37
CA THR A 303 6.69 -15.88 29.35
C THR A 303 5.38 -16.19 30.08
N VAL A 304 5.28 -17.38 30.66
CA VAL A 304 4.22 -17.73 31.62
C VAL A 304 4.56 -17.10 32.97
N ARG A 305 3.60 -16.44 33.62
CA ARG A 305 3.84 -15.86 34.95
C ARG A 305 4.31 -16.92 35.94
N GLY A 306 5.39 -16.63 36.66
CA GLY A 306 5.97 -17.52 37.67
C GLY A 306 6.92 -18.57 37.11
N GLN A 307 7.22 -18.53 35.81
CA GLN A 307 8.32 -19.27 35.20
C GLN A 307 9.32 -18.25 34.64
N ASP A 308 10.54 -18.27 35.18
CA ASP A 308 11.69 -17.50 34.69
C ASP A 308 12.53 -18.37 33.73
#